data_AF-A0A2A5LW02-F1
#
_entry.id   AF-A0A2A5LW02-F1
#
_cell.length_a   1.000
_cell.length_b   1.000
_cell.length_c   1.000
_cell.angle_alpha   90.00
_cell.angle_beta   90.00
_cell.angle_gamma   90.00
#
_symmetry.space_group_name_H-M   'P 1'
#
loop_
_entity.id
_entity.type
_entity.pdbx_description
1 polymer ?
#
loop_
_entity_poly.entity_id
_entity_poly.type
_entity_poly.pdbx_seq_one_letter_code
_entity_poly.pdbx_strand_id
1 'polypeptide(L)'
;MNNSAYPHTEYRPSTDRNVRLDHHDSVRSHVHQQVRTEVERLERRIEILRLTQAPHVPVMISAYERMIDRKKNFLQKCDLDQQRCY
;
A
#
# COMPACT_ATOMS: atom_id res chain seq x y z
N MET A 1 -34.47 36.75 43.87
CA MET A 1 -35.05 35.84 42.85
C MET A 1 -34.03 35.74 41.72
N ASN A 2 -33.22 34.67 41.75
CA ASN A 2 -32.22 34.39 40.73
C ASN A 2 -32.92 33.65 39.60
N ASN A 3 -32.84 34.15 38.37
CA ASN A 3 -33.01 33.33 37.17
C ASN A 3 -32.20 33.96 36.02
N SER A 4 -30.97 33.46 35.89
CA SER A 4 -30.08 33.69 34.76
C SER A 4 -30.64 32.91 33.56
N ALA A 5 -31.43 33.58 32.72
CA ALA A 5 -31.93 33.03 31.46
C ALA A 5 -31.02 33.46 30.31
N TYR A 6 -29.79 32.93 30.28
CA TYR A 6 -29.06 32.89 29.01
C TYR A 6 -29.67 31.76 28.18
N PRO A 7 -30.12 32.01 26.94
CA PRO A 7 -30.49 30.94 26.05
C PRO A 7 -29.23 30.09 25.84
N HIS A 8 -29.21 28.90 26.41
CA HIS A 8 -28.23 27.90 26.08
C HIS A 8 -28.57 27.51 24.63
N THR A 9 -27.92 28.19 23.67
CA THR A 9 -27.82 27.69 22.31
C THR A 9 -27.28 26.28 22.44
N GLU A 10 -28.18 25.32 22.33
CA GLU A 10 -27.83 23.93 22.10
C GLU A 10 -26.91 23.93 20.88
N TYR A 11 -25.61 23.89 21.14
CA TYR A 11 -24.63 23.39 20.18
C TYR A 11 -25.00 21.92 19.99
N ARG A 12 -26.07 21.66 19.23
CA ARG A 12 -26.24 20.39 18.56
C ARG A 12 -24.98 20.28 17.69
N PRO A 13 -24.09 19.31 17.93
CA PRO A 13 -22.96 19.13 17.05
C PRO A 13 -23.54 18.65 15.72
N SER A 14 -23.87 19.60 14.86
CA SER A 14 -24.08 19.39 13.45
C SER A 14 -22.73 18.98 12.91
N THR A 15 -22.49 17.68 12.88
CA THR A 15 -21.73 16.95 11.87
C THR A 15 -21.58 15.55 12.43
N ASP A 16 -22.39 14.64 11.90
CA ASP A 16 -21.92 13.29 11.63
C ASP A 16 -20.63 13.46 10.81
N ARG A 17 -19.49 13.59 11.50
CA ARG A 17 -18.19 13.64 10.86
C ARG A 17 -18.01 12.25 10.31
N ASN A 18 -18.40 12.07 9.04
CA ASN A 18 -18.11 10.88 8.27
C ASN A 18 -16.58 10.85 8.04
N VAL A 19 -15.86 10.49 9.09
CA VAL A 19 -14.41 10.32 9.06
C VAL A 19 -14.20 8.99 8.37
N ARG A 20 -13.79 9.05 7.10
CA ARG A 20 -13.38 7.89 6.31
C ARG A 20 -12.05 7.36 6.82
N LEU A 21 -12.10 6.61 7.92
CA LEU A 21 -10.95 5.97 8.57
C LEU A 21 -10.33 4.87 7.72
N ASP A 22 -11.03 4.41 6.69
CA ASP A 22 -10.62 3.39 5.71
C ASP A 22 -9.72 3.92 4.58
N HIS A 23 -9.58 5.24 4.48
CA HIS A 23 -8.84 5.89 3.40
C HIS A 23 -7.36 6.05 3.76
N HIS A 24 -6.57 5.00 3.46
CA HIS A 24 -5.13 4.95 3.71
C HIS A 24 -4.29 5.14 2.45
N ASP A 25 -4.64 6.11 1.61
CA ASP A 25 -4.02 6.30 0.29
C ASP A 25 -2.50 6.56 0.37
N SER A 26 -2.04 7.28 1.40
CA SER A 26 -0.61 7.49 1.62
C SER A 26 0.14 6.18 1.91
N VAL A 27 -0.44 5.31 2.73
CA VAL A 27 0.12 3.99 3.05
C VAL A 27 0.10 3.10 1.82
N ARG A 28 -1.02 3.08 1.08
CA ARG A 28 -1.16 2.30 -0.15
C ARG A 28 -0.15 2.72 -1.20
N SER A 29 -0.03 4.02 -1.46
CA SER A 29 0.96 4.58 -2.39
C SER A 29 2.39 4.24 -1.97
N HIS A 30 2.70 4.36 -0.67
CA HIS A 30 4.00 4.01 -0.14
C HIS A 30 4.34 2.53 -0.34
N VAL A 31 3.43 1.63 0.04
CA VAL A 31 3.60 0.18 -0.13
C VAL A 31 3.77 -0.16 -1.61
N HIS A 32 2.95 0.44 -2.48
CA HIS A 32 3.01 0.22 -3.90
C HIS A 32 4.37 0.65 -4.49
N GLN A 33 4.88 1.82 -4.11
CA GLN A 33 6.20 2.30 -4.52
C GLN A 33 7.33 1.41 -3.98
N GLN A 34 7.25 0.95 -2.73
CA GLN A 34 8.23 0.03 -2.16
C GLN A 34 8.25 -1.30 -2.91
N VAL A 35 7.08 -1.88 -3.18
CA VAL A 35 7.00 -3.16 -3.89
C VAL A 35 7.55 -3.04 -5.31
N ARG A 36 7.27 -1.94 -6.02
CA ARG A 36 7.87 -1.64 -7.33
C ARG A 36 9.39 -1.54 -7.27
N THR A 37 9.91 -0.76 -6.33
CA THR A 37 11.36 -0.59 -6.12
C THR A 37 12.05 -1.93 -5.84
N GLU A 38 11.42 -2.78 -5.02
CA GLU A 38 11.94 -4.12 -4.73
C GLU A 38 11.89 -5.05 -5.94
N VAL A 39 10.87 -4.96 -6.80
CA VAL A 39 10.84 -5.70 -8.07
C VAL A 39 12.01 -5.31 -8.96
N GLU A 40 12.23 -4.00 -9.17
CA GLU A 40 13.36 -3.51 -9.97
C GLU A 40 14.72 -3.95 -9.40
N ARG A 41 14.85 -3.98 -8.07
CA ARG A 41 16.06 -4.45 -7.40
C ARG A 41 16.31 -5.94 -7.64
N LEU A 42 15.26 -6.76 -7.60
CA LEU A 42 15.34 -8.19 -7.88
C LEU A 42 15.67 -8.46 -9.35
N GLU A 43 15.06 -7.71 -10.28
CA GLU A 43 15.34 -7.81 -11.72
C GLU A 43 16.82 -7.49 -12.01
N ARG A 44 17.33 -6.37 -11.49
CA ARG A 44 18.77 -6.02 -11.57
C ARG A 44 19.67 -7.10 -10.96
N ARG A 45 19.25 -7.73 -9.86
CA ARG A 45 20.03 -8.81 -9.25
C ARG A 45 20.07 -10.05 -10.13
N ILE A 46 18.98 -10.39 -10.81
CA ILE A 46 18.93 -11.50 -11.77
C ILE A 46 19.86 -11.23 -12.95
N GLU A 47 19.90 -10.00 -13.48
CA GLU A 47 20.81 -9.63 -14.57
C GLU A 47 22.28 -9.88 -14.19
N ILE A 48 22.70 -9.45 -12.99
CA ILE A 48 24.05 -9.71 -12.47
C ILE A 48 24.30 -11.21 -12.32
N LEU A 49 23.33 -11.96 -11.79
CA LEU A 49 23.44 -13.40 -11.60
C LEU A 49 23.61 -14.13 -12.95
N ARG A 50 22.92 -13.69 -14.01
CA ARG A 50 23.06 -14.27 -15.36
C ARG A 50 24.47 -14.13 -15.94
N LEU A 51 25.23 -13.13 -15.50
CA LEU A 51 26.64 -12.95 -15.88
C LEU A 51 27.61 -13.80 -15.03
N THR A 52 27.13 -14.40 -13.94
CA THR A 52 27.95 -15.15 -12.99
C THR A 52 28.01 -16.63 -13.36
N GLN A 53 29.20 -17.20 -13.53
CA GLN A 53 29.40 -18.63 -13.76
C GLN A 53 29.58 -19.37 -12.43
N ALA A 54 28.47 -19.67 -11.74
CA ALA A 54 28.49 -20.52 -10.55
C ALA A 54 27.31 -21.51 -10.54
N PRO A 55 27.51 -22.73 -10.00
CA PRO A 55 26.51 -23.81 -10.09
C PRO A 55 25.21 -23.51 -9.34
N HIS A 56 25.24 -22.62 -8.34
CA HIS A 56 24.07 -22.26 -7.52
C HIS A 56 23.23 -21.11 -8.12
N VAL A 57 23.74 -20.43 -9.16
CA VAL A 57 23.08 -19.28 -9.79
C VAL A 57 21.67 -19.60 -10.31
N PRO A 58 21.44 -20.72 -11.03
CA PRO A 58 20.10 -21.04 -11.53
C PRO A 58 19.05 -21.12 -10.42
N VAL A 59 19.41 -21.71 -9.28
CA VAL A 59 18.51 -21.82 -8.11
C VAL A 59 18.16 -20.44 -7.55
N MET A 60 19.13 -19.54 -7.46
CA MET A 60 18.90 -18.16 -7.00
C MET A 60 18.02 -17.37 -7.96
N ILE A 61 18.27 -17.49 -9.26
CA ILE A 61 17.45 -16.85 -10.30
C ILE A 61 15.99 -17.32 -10.17
N SER A 62 15.75 -18.63 -10.13
CA SER A 62 14.39 -19.17 -9.98
C SER A 62 13.72 -18.78 -8.66
N ALA A 63 14.49 -18.56 -7.58
CA ALA A 63 13.95 -18.04 -6.34
C ALA A 63 13.50 -16.57 -6.48
N TYR A 64 14.32 -15.73 -7.11
CA TYR A 64 14.00 -14.32 -7.32
C TYR A 64 12.88 -14.10 -8.34
N GLU A 65 12.81 -14.90 -9.41
CA GLU A 65 11.69 -14.88 -10.35
C GLU A 65 10.37 -15.16 -9.61
N ARG A 66 10.32 -16.20 -8.76
CA ARG A 66 9.14 -16.48 -7.93
C ARG A 66 8.79 -15.34 -6.96
N MET A 67 9.79 -14.62 -6.43
CA MET A 67 9.53 -13.45 -5.58
C MET A 67 8.96 -12.28 -6.39
N ILE A 68 9.47 -12.05 -7.60
CA ILE A 68 8.98 -11.03 -8.52
C ILE A 68 7.52 -11.33 -8.89
N ASP A 69 7.20 -12.56 -9.26
CA ASP A 69 5.83 -12.95 -9.62
C ASP A 69 4.86 -12.69 -8.48
N ARG A 70 5.22 -13.07 -7.25
CA ARG A 70 4.39 -12.80 -6.06
C ARG A 70 4.19 -11.30 -5.84
N LYS A 71 5.24 -10.49 -6.02
CA LYS A 71 5.17 -9.03 -5.86
C LYS A 71 4.32 -8.39 -6.96
N LYS A 72 4.47 -8.79 -8.22
CA LYS A 72 3.65 -8.30 -9.34
C LYS A 72 2.18 -8.69 -9.16
N ASN A 73 1.91 -9.92 -8.74
CA ASN A 73 0.56 -10.38 -8.42
C ASN A 73 -0.06 -9.61 -7.24
N PHE A 74 0.73 -9.26 -6.23
CA PHE A 74 0.27 -8.42 -5.12
C PHE A 74 -0.15 -7.03 -5.62
N LEU A 75 0.68 -6.39 -6.45
CA LEU A 75 0.35 -5.09 -7.03
C LEU A 75 -0.95 -5.12 -7.85
N GLN A 76 -1.10 -6.12 -8.74
CA GLN A 76 -2.32 -6.29 -9.53
C GLN A 76 -3.57 -6.44 -8.67
N LYS A 77 -3.49 -7.22 -7.59
CA LYS A 77 -4.62 -7.39 -6.66
C LYS A 77 -4.94 -6.09 -5.92
N CYS A 78 -3.92 -5.37 -5.46
CA CYS A 78 -4.12 -4.07 -4.82
C CYS A 78 -4.75 -3.03 -5.74
N ASP A 79 -4.34 -2.98 -7.02
CA ASP A 79 -4.93 -2.07 -8.01
C ASP A 79 -6.40 -2.41 -8.30
N LEU A 80 -6.73 -3.71 -8.39
CA LEU A 80 -8.12 -4.18 -8.56
C LEU A 80 -9.01 -3.82 -7.37
N ASP A 81 -8.49 -3.90 -6.15
CA ASP A 81 -9.22 -3.47 -4.95
C ASP A 81 -9.43 -1.96 -4.92
N GLN A 82 -8.44 -1.18 -5.40
CA GLN A 82 -8.61 0.27 -5.55
C GLN A 82 -9.74 0.62 -6.54
N GLN A 83 -9.82 -0.09 -7.66
CA GLN A 83 -10.83 0.15 -8.69
C GLN A 83 -12.24 -0.27 -8.26
N ARG A 84 -12.38 -1.14 -7.26
CA ARG A 84 -13.66 -1.52 -6.65
C ARG A 84 -14.17 -0.53 -5.59
N CYS A 85 -13.31 0.36 -5.09
CA CYS A 85 -13.64 1.33 -4.05
C CYS A 85 -14.00 2.73 -4.57
N TYR A 86 -14.08 2.90 -5.90
CA TYR A 86 -14.60 4.09 -6.60
C TYR A 86 -15.93 3.74 -7.29
#